data_AF-A0A2S8BHC5-F1
#
_entry.id   AF-A0A2S8BHC5-F1
#
_cell.length_a   1.000
_cell.length_b   1.000
_cell.length_c   1.000
_cell.angle_alpha   90.00
_cell.angle_beta   90.00
_cell.angle_gamma   90.00
#
_symmetry.space_group_name_H-M   'P 1'
#
loop_
_entity.id
_entity.type
_entity.pdbx_description
1 polymer ?
#
loop_
_entity_poly.entity_id
_entity_poly.type
_entity_poly.pdbx_seq_one_letter_code
_entity_poly.pdbx_strand_id
1 'polypeptide(L)' 'MGLDVNVESLVYHEDDRADAASLLDQHGWHVQAVDSRDEAARLGRAVPDDLAEQTASTTLLIGRR' A
#
# COMPACT_ATOMS: atom_id res chain seq x y z
N MET A 1 20.12 -22.61 -14.71
CA MET A 1 19.45 -22.87 -13.42
C MET A 1 18.90 -21.53 -12.94
N GLY A 2 17.58 -21.34 -12.99
CA GLY A 2 16.93 -20.13 -12.50
C GLY A 2 16.74 -20.23 -10.99
N LEU A 3 17.09 -19.18 -10.26
CA LEU A 3 16.79 -19.08 -8.83
C LEU A 3 15.28 -18.90 -8.67
N ASP A 4 14.63 -19.87 -8.05
CA ASP A 4 13.24 -19.75 -7.60
C ASP A 4 13.24 -18.88 -6.35
N VAL A 5 13.06 -17.57 -6.54
CA VAL A 5 13.00 -16.61 -5.43
C VAL A 5 11.55 -16.53 -4.98
N ASN A 6 11.26 -17.14 -3.83
CA ASN A 6 9.99 -16.93 -3.16
C ASN A 6 9.95 -15.51 -2.57
N VAL A 7 9.43 -14.56 -3.35
CA VAL A 7 9.30 -13.15 -2.98
C VAL A 7 8.41 -12.98 -1.73
N GLU A 8 7.44 -13.86 -1.51
CA GLU A 8 6.55 -13.81 -0.33
C GLU A 8 7.35 -13.96 0.97
N SER A 9 8.38 -14.82 0.99
CA SER A 9 9.28 -14.97 2.14
C SER A 9 10.17 -13.76 2.43
N LEU A 10 10.29 -12.84 1.47
CA LEU A 10 11.05 -11.58 1.61
C LEU A 10 10.16 -10.42 2.06
N VAL A 11 8.83 -10.61 2.08
CA VAL A 11 7.90 -9.60 2.58
C VAL A 11 7.92 -9.66 4.10
N TYR A 12 8.39 -8.56 4.71
CA TYR A 12 8.34 -8.37 6.15
C TYR A 12 6.88 -8.27 6.61
N HIS A 13 6.43 -9.25 7.39
CA HIS A 13 5.12 -9.27 8.02
C HIS A 13 5.30 -9.01 9.52
N GLU A 14 4.70 -7.94 10.00
CA GLU A 14 4.60 -7.63 11.43
C GLU A 14 3.11 -7.48 11.75
N ASP A 15 2.56 -8.51 12.40
CA ASP A 15 1.12 -8.61 12.64
C ASP A 15 0.58 -7.50 13.56
N ASP A 16 1.45 -6.91 14.38
CA ASP A 16 1.12 -5.81 15.31
C ASP A 16 1.64 -4.45 14.80
N ARG A 17 1.82 -4.31 13.49
CA ARG A 17 2.22 -3.03 12.90
C ARG A 17 1.14 -2.00 13.18
N ALA A 18 1.51 -0.96 13.92
CA ALA A 18 0.59 0.12 14.24
C ALA A 18 0.01 0.78 12.99
N ASP A 19 -1.29 1.05 13.00
CA ASP A 19 -1.95 1.81 11.93
C ASP A 19 -1.43 3.25 11.91
N ALA A 20 -0.58 3.53 10.92
CA ALA A 20 0.06 4.82 10.75
C ALA A 20 -0.96 5.97 10.55
N ALA A 21 -2.12 5.71 9.93
CA ALA A 21 -3.16 6.72 9.77
C ALA A 21 -3.74 7.11 11.13
N SER A 22 -4.12 6.11 11.93
CA SER A 22 -4.62 6.32 13.30
C SER A 22 -3.60 7.00 14.21
N LEU A 23 -2.31 6.63 14.12
CA LEU A 23 -1.26 7.27 14.92
C LEU A 23 -1.10 8.75 14.57
N LEU A 24 -1.01 9.08 13.29
CA LEU A 24 -0.85 10.47 12.84
C LEU A 24 -2.04 11.33 13.24
N ASP A 25 -3.27 10.81 13.13
CA ASP A 25 -4.50 11.49 13.55
C ASP A 25 -4.48 11.83 15.06
N GLN A 26 -4.09 10.85 15.90
CA GLN A 26 -3.91 11.04 17.34
C GLN A 26 -2.84 12.10 17.69
N HIS A 27 -1.89 12.35 16.78
CA HIS A 27 -0.82 13.33 16.96
C HIS A 27 -1.10 14.68 16.29
N GLY A 28 -2.37 14.97 15.98
CA GLY A 28 -2.83 16.28 15.53
C GLY A 28 -2.58 16.56 14.04
N TRP A 29 -2.37 15.52 13.26
CA TRP A 29 -2.38 15.61 11.79
C TRP A 29 -3.76 15.27 11.29
N HIS A 30 -4.20 15.92 10.22
CA HIS A 30 -5.33 15.40 9.45
C HIS A 30 -4.78 14.55 8.31
N VAL A 31 -5.18 13.28 8.24
CA VAL A 31 -4.65 12.31 7.29
C VAL A 31 -5.72 11.83 6.33
N GLN A 32 -5.36 11.80 5.04
CA GLN A 32 -6.11 11.09 4.01
C GLN A 32 -5.37 9.82 3.63
N ALA A 33 -6.08 8.69 3.61
CA ALA A 33 -5.60 7.43 3.09
C ALA A 33 -6.15 7.21 1.67
N VAL A 34 -5.29 6.84 0.72
CA VAL A 34 -5.66 6.58 -0.68
C VAL A 34 -5.08 5.23 -1.11
N ASP A 35 -5.90 4.37 -1.70
CA ASP A 35 -5.40 3.13 -2.28
C ASP A 35 -4.53 3.43 -3.52
N SER A 36 -3.33 2.83 -3.58
CA SER A 36 -2.40 3.04 -4.69
C SER A 36 -2.97 2.66 -6.06
N ARG A 37 -3.87 1.67 -6.14
CA ARG A 37 -4.53 1.25 -7.39
C ARG A 37 -5.55 2.29 -7.84
N ASP A 38 -6.32 2.84 -6.90
CA ASP A 38 -7.27 3.93 -7.19
C ASP A 38 -6.52 5.17 -7.70
N GLU A 39 -5.40 5.52 -7.07
CA GLU A 39 -4.58 6.64 -7.52
C GLU A 39 -3.92 6.36 -8.88
N ALA A 40 -3.44 5.14 -9.12
CA ALA A 40 -2.91 4.75 -10.41
C ALA A 40 -4.00 4.81 -11.50
N ALA A 41 -5.21 4.36 -11.22
CA ALA A 41 -6.36 4.46 -12.13
C ALA A 41 -6.72 5.93 -12.42
N ARG A 42 -6.74 6.79 -11.40
CA ARG A 42 -6.95 8.24 -11.54
C ARG A 42 -5.92 8.89 -12.48
N LEU A 43 -4.70 8.37 -12.49
CA LEU A 43 -3.59 8.81 -13.35
C LEU A 43 -3.56 8.12 -14.74
N GLY A 44 -4.56 7.31 -15.08
CA GLY A 44 -4.62 6.60 -16.37
C GLY A 44 -3.70 5.37 -16.44
N ARG A 45 -3.36 4.79 -15.29
CA ARG A 45 -2.47 3.61 -15.14
C ARG A 45 -3.16 2.52 -14.33
N ALA A 46 -4.46 2.31 -14.57
CA ALA A 46 -5.23 1.28 -13.90
C ALA A 46 -4.56 -0.09 -14.09
N VAL A 47 -4.53 -0.87 -13.01
CA VAL A 47 -4.06 -2.26 -13.07
C VAL A 47 -5.12 -3.07 -13.83
N PRO A 48 -4.75 -3.84 -14.87
CA PRO A 48 -5.67 -4.75 -15.55
C PRO A 48 -6.28 -5.77 -14.58
N ASP A 49 -7.55 -6.12 -14.76
CA ASP A 49 -8.29 -7.02 -13.85
C ASP A 49 -7.61 -8.40 -13.71
N ASP A 50 -7.03 -8.92 -14.79
CA ASP A 50 -6.29 -10.19 -14.81
C ASP A 50 -4.99 -10.17 -13.99
N LEU A 51 -4.51 -8.97 -13.66
CA LEU A 51 -3.30 -8.74 -12.87
C LEU A 51 -3.59 -8.15 -11.48
N ALA A 52 -4.85 -7.85 -11.14
CA ALA A 52 -5.21 -7.17 -9.90
C ALA A 52 -4.72 -7.91 -8.65
N GLU A 53 -4.96 -9.23 -8.60
CA GLU A 53 -4.54 -10.12 -7.49
C GLU A 53 -3.02 -10.29 -7.39
N GLN A 54 -2.32 -10.19 -8.53
CA GLN A 54 -0.86 -10.37 -8.61
C GLN A 54 -0.09 -9.07 -8.37
N THR A 55 -0.78 -7.93 -8.44
CA THR A 55 -0.17 -6.62 -8.27
C THR A 55 -0.22 -6.23 -6.81
N ALA A 56 0.93 -6.03 -6.18
CA ALA A 56 0.99 -5.49 -4.83
C ALA A 56 0.35 -4.09 -4.78
N SER A 57 -0.44 -3.83 -3.74
CA SER A 57 -0.96 -2.49 -3.44
C SER A 57 -0.40 -1.96 -2.13
N THR A 58 -0.49 -0.66 -1.95
CA THR A 58 -0.13 0.04 -0.72
C THR A 58 -1.12 1.17 -0.48
N THR A 59 -1.29 1.56 0.77
CA THR A 59 -2.04 2.76 1.13
C THR A 59 -1.11 3.96 1.17
N LEU A 60 -1.41 4.99 0.37
CA LEU A 60 -0.74 6.27 0.39
C LEU A 60 -1.35 7.14 1.50
N LEU A 61 -0.51 7.65 2.41
CA LEU A 61 -0.95 8.55 3.48
C LEU A 61 -0.51 9.99 3.15
N ILE A 62 -1.47 10.91 3.14
CA ILE A 62 -1.24 12.34 2.91
C ILE A 62 -1.65 13.09 4.17
N GLY A 63 -0.68 13.67 4.86
CA GLY A 63 -0.89 14.42 6.10
C GLY A 63 -0.83 15.94 5.90
N ARG A 64 -1.71 16.68 6.59
CA ARG A 64 -1.62 18.13 6.74
C ARG A 64 -1.65 18.53 8.22
N ARG A 65 -0.89 19.56 8.58
CA ARG A 65 -0.77 20.09 9.93
C ARG A 65 -0.91 21.61 9.94
#